data_AF-A0A6J7ETL7-F1
#
_entry.id   AF-A0A6J7ETL7-F1
#
_cell.length_a   1.000
_cell.length_b   1.000
_cell.length_c   1.000
_cell.angle_alpha   90.00
_cell.angle_beta   90.00
_cell.angle_gamma   90.00
#
_symmetry.space_group_name_H-M   'P 1'
#
loop_
_entity.id
_entity.type
_entity.pdbx_description
1 polymer ?
#
loop_
_entity_poly.entity_id
_entity_poly.type
_entity_poly.pdbx_seq_one_letter_code
_entity_poly.pdbx_strand_id
1 'polypeptide(L)'
;MYTLAEKVQAGLQGMTVPLRVAVMGCVVNGPGEAREADLGVASGNGKGQIFVKGQVIKTVPEAQIVETLIEEAMRLAEEMEAAGVASGEPSVDVH
;
A
#
# COMPACT_ATOMS: atom_id res chain seq x y z
N MET A 1 7.38 10.12 9.42
CA MET A 1 7.29 8.86 8.65
C MET A 1 6.63 7.74 9.45
N TYR A 2 6.98 7.49 10.72
CA TYR A 2 6.40 6.38 11.52
C TYR A 2 4.86 6.36 11.57
N THR A 3 4.21 7.51 11.71
CA THR A 3 2.75 7.59 11.86
C THR A 3 1.96 7.12 10.64
N LEU A 4 2.52 7.15 9.43
CA LEU A 4 1.81 6.68 8.24
C LEU A 4 1.86 5.15 8.15
N ALA A 5 3.05 4.58 8.31
CA ALA A 5 3.24 3.13 8.30
C ALA A 5 2.43 2.44 9.40
N GLU A 6 2.42 2.98 10.62
CA GLU A 6 1.62 2.43 11.73
C GLU A 6 0.12 2.45 11.43
N LYS A 7 -0.39 3.54 10.83
CA LYS A 7 -1.81 3.63 10.44
C LYS A 7 -2.17 2.65 9.34
N VAL A 8 -1.29 2.50 8.35
CA VAL A 8 -1.46 1.52 7.27
C VAL A 8 -1.43 0.11 7.85
N GLN A 9 -0.44 -0.22 8.66
CA GLN A 9 -0.33 -1.52 9.31
C GLN A 9 -1.58 -1.84 10.15
N ALA A 10 -2.05 -0.90 10.98
CA ALA A 10 -3.27 -1.06 11.76
C ALA A 10 -4.52 -1.26 10.88
N GLY A 11 -4.60 -0.57 9.72
CA GLY A 11 -5.71 -0.73 8.78
C GLY A 11 -5.70 -2.06 8.00
N LEU A 12 -4.53 -2.68 7.85
CA LEU A 12 -4.35 -3.97 7.19
C LEU A 12 -4.40 -5.15 8.17
N GLN A 13 -4.35 -4.89 9.49
CA GLN A 13 -4.48 -5.94 10.51
C GLN A 13 -5.81 -6.67 10.35
N GLY A 14 -5.74 -8.01 10.24
CA GLY A 14 -6.91 -8.87 10.09
C GLY A 14 -7.25 -9.27 8.65
N MET A 15 -6.51 -8.76 7.65
CA MET A 15 -6.60 -9.30 6.30
C MET A 15 -5.99 -10.70 6.23
N THR A 16 -6.67 -11.59 5.52
CA THR A 16 -6.24 -12.98 5.28
C THR A 16 -5.59 -13.18 3.92
N VAL A 17 -5.16 -12.09 3.28
CA VAL A 17 -4.45 -12.12 1.99
C VAL A 17 -2.99 -11.71 2.15
N PRO A 18 -2.07 -12.41 1.47
CA PRO A 18 -0.63 -12.10 1.52
C PRO A 18 -0.30 -10.88 0.64
N LEU A 19 -0.78 -9.70 1.03
CA LEU A 19 -0.49 -8.45 0.33
C LEU A 19 0.84 -7.85 0.79
N ARG A 20 1.70 -7.50 -0.15
CA ARG A 20 2.93 -6.74 0.12
C ARG A 20 2.68 -5.26 -0.05
N VAL A 21 2.87 -4.49 1.02
CA VAL A 21 2.60 -3.05 1.05
C VAL A 21 3.87 -2.26 1.35
N ALA A 22 4.30 -1.40 0.43
CA ALA A 22 5.47 -0.54 0.59
C ALA A 22 5.07 0.88 1.02
N VAL A 23 5.61 1.38 2.13
CA VAL A 23 5.40 2.75 2.63
C VAL A 23 6.70 3.53 2.53
N MET A 24 6.74 4.53 1.65
CA MET A 24 7.94 5.31 1.35
C MET A 24 7.79 6.76 1.78
N GLY A 25 8.83 7.29 2.43
CA GLY A 25 8.87 8.68 2.89
C GLY A 25 9.11 9.75 1.82
N CYS A 26 9.48 9.36 0.59
CA CYS A 26 9.70 10.28 -0.54
C CYS A 26 9.55 9.55 -1.90
N VAL A 27 9.08 10.26 -2.93
CA VAL A 27 8.76 9.73 -4.27
C VAL A 27 9.98 9.19 -5.05
N VAL A 28 11.20 9.56 -4.65
CA VAL A 28 12.40 9.45 -5.49
C VAL A 28 12.89 8.00 -5.71
N ASN A 29 12.59 7.07 -4.79
CA ASN A 29 13.03 5.66 -4.90
C ASN A 29 11.91 4.66 -5.28
N GLY A 30 10.66 5.11 -5.37
CA GLY A 30 9.52 4.20 -5.42
C GLY A 30 9.35 3.27 -6.62
N PRO A 31 9.88 3.51 -7.84
CA PRO A 31 9.63 2.59 -8.96
C PRO A 31 10.29 1.20 -8.83
N GLY A 32 11.40 1.09 -8.10
CA GLY A 32 12.11 -0.19 -7.90
C GLY A 32 11.43 -1.04 -6.83
N GLU A 33 11.22 -0.45 -5.65
CA GLU A 33 10.61 -1.10 -4.48
C GLU A 33 9.11 -1.37 -4.69
N ALA A 34 8.37 -0.49 -5.37
CA ALA A 34 6.95 -0.70 -5.66
C ALA A 34 6.66 -1.74 -6.75
N ARG A 35 7.67 -2.24 -7.49
CA ARG A 35 7.50 -3.38 -8.42
C ARG A 35 7.44 -4.71 -7.68
N GLU A 36 8.06 -4.78 -6.52
CA GLU A 36 8.09 -5.98 -5.67
C GLU A 36 6.89 -6.03 -4.71
N ALA A 37 6.27 -4.86 -4.47
CA ALA A 37 5.05 -4.72 -3.70
C ALA A 37 3.79 -4.79 -4.58
N ASP A 38 2.73 -5.37 -4.04
CA ASP A 38 1.41 -5.37 -4.69
C ASP A 38 0.77 -3.98 -4.63
N LEU A 39 1.02 -3.28 -3.52
CA LEU A 39 0.50 -1.96 -3.21
C LEU A 39 1.60 -1.10 -2.58
N GLY A 40 1.57 0.20 -2.82
CA GLY A 40 2.49 1.10 -2.14
C GLY A 40 2.03 2.54 -2.08
N VAL A 41 2.68 3.30 -1.21
CA VAL A 41 2.51 4.75 -1.12
C VAL A 41 3.85 5.45 -1.07
N ALA A 42 3.98 6.54 -1.81
CA ALA A 42 5.03 7.52 -1.60
C ALA A 42 4.41 8.86 -1.20
N SER A 43 4.70 9.30 0.03
CA SER A 43 4.27 10.61 0.52
C SER A 43 5.36 11.67 0.33
N GLY A 44 4.98 12.90 0.03
CA GLY A 44 5.89 14.04 -0.07
C GLY A 44 5.17 15.32 -0.49
N ASN A 45 5.64 16.48 -0.01
CA ASN A 45 5.07 17.79 -0.33
C ASN A 45 3.55 17.90 -0.07
N GLY A 46 3.05 17.27 1.01
CA GLY A 46 1.63 17.31 1.41
C GLY A 46 0.67 16.44 0.59
N LYS A 47 1.21 15.58 -0.28
CA LYS A 47 0.45 14.64 -1.10
C LYS A 47 1.08 13.26 -1.08
N GLY A 48 0.28 12.24 -1.37
CA GLY A 48 0.73 10.86 -1.56
C GLY A 48 0.34 10.34 -2.92
N GLN A 49 1.24 9.57 -3.52
CA GLN A 49 0.96 8.78 -4.70
C GLN A 49 0.75 7.33 -4.26
N ILE A 50 -0.35 6.74 -4.72
CA ILE A 50 -0.70 5.35 -4.48
C ILE A 50 -0.30 4.55 -5.72
N PHE A 51 0.40 3.46 -5.49
CA PHE A 51 0.95 2.57 -6.51
C PHE A 51 0.33 1.19 -6.36
N VAL A 52 -0.04 0.58 -7.47
CA VAL A 52 -0.45 -0.83 -7.54
C VAL A 52 0.45 -1.52 -8.54
N LYS A 53 1.14 -2.60 -8.14
CA LYS A 53 2.06 -3.37 -9.01
C LYS A 53 3.05 -2.47 -9.77
N GLY A 54 3.62 -1.48 -9.08
CA GLY A 54 4.58 -0.52 -9.62
C GLY A 54 4.01 0.59 -10.51
N GLN A 55 2.68 0.72 -10.64
CA GLN A 55 2.03 1.78 -11.43
C GLN A 55 1.28 2.77 -10.53
N VAL A 56 1.47 4.07 -10.76
CA VAL A 56 0.69 5.12 -10.06
C VAL A 56 -0.75 5.05 -10.54
N ILE A 57 -1.67 4.75 -9.63
CA ILE A 57 -3.11 4.72 -9.92
C ILE A 57 -3.82 6.01 -9.49
N LYS A 58 -3.32 6.66 -8.43
CA LYS A 58 -3.99 7.82 -7.82
C LYS A 58 -2.98 8.71 -7.09
N THR A 59 -3.25 10.01 -7.09
CA THR A 59 -2.56 10.99 -6.23
C THR A 59 -3.60 11.64 -5.33
N VAL A 60 -3.37 11.60 -4.02
CA VAL A 60 -4.31 12.12 -3.02
C VAL A 60 -3.61 13.05 -2.02
N PRO A 61 -4.34 13.95 -1.34
CA PRO A 61 -3.79 14.70 -0.22
C PRO A 61 -3.31 13.77 0.91
N GLU A 62 -2.32 14.21 1.70
CA GLU A 62 -1.74 13.39 2.77
C GLU A 62 -2.79 12.83 3.76
N ALA A 63 -3.84 13.61 4.04
CA ALA A 63 -4.94 13.20 4.91
C ALA A 63 -5.76 12.00 4.38
N GLN A 64 -5.81 11.80 3.06
CA GLN A 64 -6.58 10.73 2.42
C GLN A 64 -5.74 9.51 2.04
N ILE A 65 -4.42 9.58 2.21
CA ILE A 65 -3.52 8.49 1.84
C ILE A 65 -3.93 7.17 2.49
N VAL A 66 -4.13 7.18 3.81
CA VAL A 66 -4.39 5.96 4.59
C VAL A 66 -5.70 5.33 4.15
N GLU A 67 -6.76 6.13 4.04
CA GLU A 67 -8.08 5.69 3.61
C GLU A 67 -8.02 5.07 2.21
N THR A 68 -7.48 5.81 1.23
CA THR A 68 -7.37 5.32 -0.15
C THR A 68 -6.49 4.07 -0.26
N LEU A 69 -5.41 3.98 0.52
CA LEU A 69 -4.54 2.80 0.48
C LEU A 69 -5.26 1.56 1.04
N ILE A 70 -6.02 1.70 2.12
CA ILE A 70 -6.81 0.59 2.68
C ILE A 70 -7.90 0.14 1.70
N GLU A 71 -8.59 1.08 1.04
CA GLU A 71 -9.59 0.77 0.01
C GLU A 71 -8.99 -0.07 -1.13
N GLU A 72 -7.82 0.34 -1.64
CA GLU A 72 -7.14 -0.40 -2.70
C GLU A 72 -6.58 -1.75 -2.22
N ALA A 73 -6.12 -1.83 -0.96
CA ALA A 73 -5.71 -3.10 -0.37
C ALA A 73 -6.89 -4.08 -0.29
N MET A 74 -8.07 -3.64 0.14
CA MET A 74 -9.27 -4.49 0.17
C MET A 74 -9.65 -4.95 -1.24
N ARG A 75 -9.60 -4.04 -2.23
CA ARG A 75 -9.88 -4.37 -3.63
C ARG A 75 -8.92 -5.44 -4.16
N LEU A 76 -7.62 -5.30 -3.88
CA LEU A 76 -6.62 -6.29 -4.27
C LEU A 76 -6.79 -7.61 -3.51
N ALA A 77 -7.19 -7.56 -2.24
CA ALA A 77 -7.51 -8.74 -1.44
C ALA A 77 -8.61 -9.57 -2.10
N GLU A 78 -9.72 -8.94 -2.46
CA GLU A 78 -10.85 -9.59 -3.14
C GLU A 78 -10.43 -10.18 -4.49
N GLU A 79 -9.62 -9.47 -5.28
CA GLU A 79 -9.08 -9.98 -6.55
C GLU A 79 -8.18 -11.21 -6.35
N MET A 80 -7.33 -11.23 -5.32
CA MET A 80 -6.44 -12.35 -4.99
C MET A 80 -7.22 -13.57 -4.48
N GLU A 81 -8.22 -13.36 -3.62
CA GLU A 81 -9.11 -14.42 -3.15
C GLU A 81 -9.90 -15.04 -4.31
N ALA A 82 -10.45 -14.20 -5.21
CA ALA A 82 -11.15 -14.67 -6.41
C ALA A 82 -10.24 -15.45 -7.37
N ALA A 83 -8.95 -15.10 -7.41
CA ALA A 83 -7.93 -15.83 -8.17
C ALA A 83 -7.44 -17.13 -7.49
N GLY A 84 -7.95 -17.45 -6.28
CA GLY A 84 -7.60 -18.65 -5.53
C GLY A 84 -6.22 -18.59 -4.88
N VAL A 85 -5.70 -17.39 -4.62
CA VAL A 85 -4.44 -17.22 -3.87
C VAL A 85 -4.63 -17.73 -2.44
N ALA A 86 -3.66 -18.50 -1.96
CA ALA A 86 -3.68 -19.04 -0.61
C ALA A 86 -3.71 -17.91 0.43
N SER A 87 -4.48 -18.11 1.50
CA SER A 87 -4.56 -17.15 2.60
C SER A 87 -3.20 -16.92 3.25
N GLY A 88 -2.92 -15.68 3.62
CA GLY A 88 -1.68 -15.27 4.27
C GLY A 88 -1.83 -13.91 4.93
N GLU A 89 -0.82 -13.49 5.68
CA GLU A 89 -0.85 -12.19 6.36
C GLU A 89 -0.22 -11.12 5.45
N PRO A 90 -0.78 -9.90 5.41
CA PRO A 90 -0.14 -8.79 4.71
C PRO A 90 1.17 -8.40 5.39
N SER A 91 2.17 -8.03 4.60
CA SER A 91 3.44 -7.47 5.09
C SER A 91 3.55 -6.00 4.73
N VAL A 92 4.00 -5.18 5.68
CA VAL A 92 4.25 -3.75 5.48
C VAL A 92 5.74 -3.48 5.58
N ASP A 93 6.33 -3.04 4.47
CA ASP A 93 7.75 -2.68 4.37
C ASP A 93 7.88 -1.15 4.36
N VAL A 94 8.74 -0.61 5.23
CA VAL A 94 8.92 0.84 5.41
C VAL A 94 10.31 1.24 4.95
N HIS A 95 10.36 2.19 4.00
CA HIS A 95 11.59 2.66 3.34
C HIS A 95 11.80 4.17 3.50
#